data_AF-A0A432DY11-F1
#
_entry.id   AF-A0A432DY11-F1
#
_cell.length_a   1.000
_cell.length_b   1.000
_cell.length_c   1.000
_cell.angle_alpha   90.00
_cell.angle_beta   90.00
_cell.angle_gamma   90.00
#
_symmetry.space_group_name_H-M   'P 1'
#
loop_
_entity.id
_entity.type
_entity.pdbx_description
1 polymer ?
#
loop_
_entity_poly.entity_id
_entity_poly.type
_entity_poly.pdbx_seq_one_letter_code
_entity_poly.pdbx_strand_id
1 'polypeptide(L)'
;MGYNKTQPIAKIEGATYDQIVPYLGDIISKSNAAVISEQDLQSALDIFRNNANLKNYQITTYVYDSLARMKMTTPPTGIRMIYQYDTAGRLEKIEDENGKLLKKYQYNTGH
;
A
#
# COMPACT_ATOMS: atom_id res chain seq x y z
N MET A 1 6.53 8.56 -6.25
CA MET A 1 7.09 7.20 -6.10
C MET A 1 7.88 7.13 -4.80
N GLY A 2 7.89 5.97 -4.15
CA GLY A 2 8.68 5.69 -2.93
C GLY A 2 9.60 4.49 -3.14
N TYR A 3 10.14 3.92 -2.06
CA TYR A 3 11.14 2.84 -2.11
C TYR A 3 12.33 3.19 -3.02
N ASN A 4 12.93 4.35 -2.79
CA ASN A 4 13.99 4.92 -3.62
C ASN A 4 13.57 5.08 -5.09
N LYS A 5 12.32 5.50 -5.31
CA LYS A 5 11.67 5.71 -6.62
C LYS A 5 11.47 4.44 -7.45
N THR A 6 11.51 3.26 -6.83
CA THR A 6 11.31 1.98 -7.54
C THR A 6 9.84 1.58 -7.60
N GLN A 7 9.00 2.06 -6.68
CA GLN A 7 7.63 1.57 -6.51
C GLN A 7 6.63 2.72 -6.27
N PRO A 8 5.37 2.60 -6.75
CA PRO A 8 4.32 3.56 -6.44
C PRO A 8 3.83 3.35 -5.00
N ILE A 9 3.84 4.39 -4.18
CA ILE A 9 3.36 4.34 -2.78
C ILE A 9 1.93 4.86 -2.61
N ALA A 10 1.46 5.64 -3.58
CA ALA A 10 0.10 6.15 -3.64
C ALA A 10 -0.31 6.40 -5.09
N LYS A 11 -1.59 6.16 -5.38
CA LYS A 11 -2.31 6.58 -6.58
C LYS A 11 -3.40 7.55 -6.14
N ILE A 12 -3.45 8.71 -6.79
CA ILE A 12 -4.43 9.77 -6.48
C ILE A 12 -5.19 10.08 -7.77
N GLU A 13 -6.52 10.08 -7.71
CA GLU A 13 -7.39 10.38 -8.85
C GLU A 13 -8.23 11.63 -8.53
N GLY A 14 -8.29 12.54 -9.51
CA GLY A 14 -9.04 13.80 -9.41
C GLY A 14 -8.26 15.01 -8.86
N ALA A 15 -6.97 14.86 -8.55
CA ALA A 15 -6.09 15.95 -8.10
C ALA A 15 -5.02 16.31 -9.13
N THR A 16 -4.60 17.58 -9.15
CA THR A 16 -3.37 17.97 -9.84
C THR A 16 -2.14 17.65 -9.00
N TYR A 17 -0.97 17.56 -9.63
CA TYR A 17 0.27 17.27 -8.92
C TYR A 17 0.56 18.33 -7.83
N ASP A 18 0.44 19.62 -8.15
CA ASP A 18 0.64 20.73 -7.21
C ASP A 18 -0.22 20.65 -5.94
N GLN A 19 -1.45 20.14 -6.06
CA GLN A 19 -2.35 19.97 -4.91
C GLN A 19 -1.88 18.88 -3.94
N ILE A 20 -1.07 17.93 -4.43
CA ILE A 20 -0.65 16.75 -3.66
C ILE A 20 0.76 16.91 -3.11
N VAL A 21 1.65 17.61 -3.82
CA VAL A 21 3.07 17.78 -3.47
C VAL A 21 3.34 18.12 -1.99
N PRO A 22 2.61 19.05 -1.34
CA PRO A 22 2.85 19.40 0.06
C PRO A 22 2.72 18.24 1.04
N TYR A 23 1.99 17.18 0.66
CA TYR A 23 1.64 16.06 1.53
C TYR A 23 2.46 14.80 1.24
N LEU A 24 3.29 14.80 0.20
CA LEU A 24 4.06 13.61 -0.22
C LEU A 24 5.35 13.38 0.59
N GLY A 25 5.88 14.42 1.24
CA GLY A 25 7.21 14.38 1.85
C GLY A 25 7.38 13.27 2.90
N ASP A 26 6.42 13.13 3.81
CA ASP A 26 6.48 12.15 4.90
C ASP A 26 6.38 10.70 4.39
N ILE A 27 5.41 10.42 3.51
CA ILE A 27 5.21 9.07 2.95
C ILE A 27 6.39 8.64 2.08
N ILE A 28 7.01 9.56 1.33
CA ILE A 28 8.21 9.28 0.53
C ILE A 28 9.37 8.97 1.46
N SER A 29 9.61 9.82 2.46
CA SER A 29 10.75 9.68 3.37
C SER A 29 10.69 8.36 4.14
N LYS A 30 9.51 8.01 4.68
CA LYS A 30 9.31 6.73 5.39
C LYS A 30 9.43 5.53 4.46
N SER A 31 8.91 5.59 3.23
CA SER A 31 9.04 4.49 2.27
C SER A 31 10.47 4.24 1.79
N ASN A 32 11.34 5.25 1.83
CA ASN A 32 12.73 5.15 1.37
C ASN A 32 13.70 4.74 2.49
N ALA A 33 13.26 4.81 3.75
CA ALA A 33 14.12 4.60 4.89
C ALA A 33 14.55 3.13 5.01
N ALA A 34 15.85 2.92 5.24
CA ALA A 34 16.44 1.59 5.32
C ALA A 34 16.00 0.79 6.56
N VAL A 35 15.65 1.49 7.64
CA VAL A 35 15.16 0.90 8.88
C VAL A 35 13.94 1.71 9.33
N ILE A 36 12.76 1.23 8.99
CA ILE A 36 11.48 1.71 9.53
C ILE A 36 10.62 0.52 9.93
N SER A 37 9.83 0.71 10.98
CA SER A 37 8.72 -0.20 11.22
C SER A 37 7.70 -0.02 10.11
N GLU A 38 7.20 -1.13 9.57
CA GLU A 38 6.09 -1.09 8.62
C GLU A 38 4.88 -0.31 9.18
N GLN A 39 4.68 -0.35 10.50
CA GLN A 39 3.64 0.42 11.20
C GLN A 39 3.80 1.93 11.04
N ASP A 40 5.04 2.44 10.98
CA ASP A 40 5.30 3.88 10.82
C ASP A 40 4.95 4.36 9.42
N LEU A 41 5.23 3.53 8.40
CA LEU A 41 4.85 3.82 7.01
C LEU A 41 3.34 3.72 6.84
N GLN A 42 2.69 2.69 7.39
CA GLN A 42 1.23 2.57 7.37
C GLN A 42 0.57 3.81 7.99
N SER A 43 1.02 4.21 9.18
CA SER A 43 0.49 5.38 9.88
C SER A 43 0.63 6.67 9.06
N ALA A 44 1.76 6.87 8.39
CA ALA A 44 1.95 8.01 7.49
C ALA A 44 1.04 7.98 6.26
N LEU A 45 0.84 6.79 5.67
CA LEU A 45 -0.10 6.60 4.56
C LEU A 45 -1.54 6.87 4.98
N ASP A 46 -1.93 6.50 6.21
CA ASP A 46 -3.24 6.82 6.77
C ASP A 46 -3.41 8.33 6.98
N ILE A 47 -2.41 9.00 7.54
CA ILE A 47 -2.44 10.46 7.73
C ILE A 47 -2.57 11.16 6.37
N PHE A 48 -1.80 10.73 5.37
CA PHE A 48 -1.87 11.25 4.01
C PHE A 48 -3.26 11.07 3.41
N ARG A 49 -3.79 9.84 3.42
CA ARG A 49 -5.12 9.48 2.92
C ARG A 49 -6.24 10.29 3.59
N ASN A 50 -6.19 10.44 4.91
CA ASN A 50 -7.26 11.06 5.70
C ASN A 50 -7.06 12.58 5.84
N ASN A 51 -6.13 13.18 5.10
CA ASN A 51 -5.89 14.61 5.13
C ASN A 51 -7.14 15.38 4.67
N ALA A 52 -7.59 16.35 5.48
CA ALA A 52 -8.80 17.13 5.20
C ALA A 52 -8.74 17.89 3.86
N ASN A 53 -7.54 18.27 3.39
CA ASN A 53 -7.34 18.93 2.11
C ASN A 53 -7.42 17.98 0.92
N LEU A 54 -7.31 16.67 1.17
CA LEU A 54 -7.31 15.63 0.15
C LEU A 54 -8.60 14.81 0.11
N LYS A 55 -9.55 15.08 1.01
CA LYS A 55 -10.80 14.32 1.20
C LYS A 55 -11.67 14.19 -0.07
N ASN A 56 -11.50 15.10 -1.03
CA ASN A 56 -12.26 15.12 -2.28
C ASN A 56 -11.63 14.24 -3.38
N TYR A 57 -10.47 13.64 -3.11
CA TYR A 57 -9.73 12.83 -4.07
C TYR A 57 -9.79 11.36 -3.70
N GLN A 58 -9.75 10.51 -4.72
CA GLN A 58 -9.68 9.06 -4.51
C GLN A 58 -8.21 8.68 -4.35
N ILE A 59 -7.85 8.21 -3.15
CA ILE A 59 -6.49 7.83 -2.80
C ILE A 59 -6.43 6.32 -2.55
N THR A 60 -5.54 5.65 -3.29
CA THR A 60 -5.12 4.28 -2.99
C THR A 60 -3.67 4.32 -2.52
N THR A 61 -3.35 3.66 -1.41
CA THR A 61 -1.97 3.54 -0.93
C THR A 61 -1.47 2.10 -1.02
N TYR A 62 -0.15 1.96 -1.11
CA TYR A 62 0.51 0.67 -1.32
C TYR A 62 1.70 0.53 -0.37
N VAL A 63 1.83 -0.67 0.20
CA VAL A 63 3.00 -1.08 0.99
C VAL A 63 3.53 -2.37 0.40
N TYR A 64 4.85 -2.48 0.34
CA TYR A 64 5.55 -3.61 -0.23
C TYR A 64 6.49 -4.24 0.79
N ASP A 65 6.75 -5.53 0.60
CA ASP A 65 7.74 -6.26 1.39
C ASP A 65 9.18 -6.03 0.87
N SER A 66 10.16 -6.60 1.57
CA SER A 66 11.58 -6.51 1.21
C SER A 66 11.94 -7.15 -0.14
N LEU A 67 11.04 -7.97 -0.70
CA LEU A 67 11.19 -8.61 -2.00
C LEU A 67 10.45 -7.83 -3.11
N ALA A 68 10.04 -6.59 -2.83
CA ALA A 68 9.28 -5.72 -3.74
C ALA A 68 7.92 -6.31 -4.16
N ARG A 69 7.34 -7.19 -3.33
CA ARG A 69 6.00 -7.74 -3.56
C ARG A 69 4.96 -6.90 -2.82
N MET A 70 3.78 -6.76 -3.42
CA MET A 70 2.66 -6.03 -2.82
C MET A 70 2.28 -6.70 -1.49
N LYS A 71 2.42 -5.99 -0.38
CA LYS A 71 2.08 -6.53 0.95
C LYS A 71 0.75 -5.99 1.45
N MET A 72 0.47 -4.72 1.21
CA MET A 72 -0.79 -4.09 1.59
C MET A 72 -1.27 -3.11 0.53
N THR A 73 -2.58 -3.06 0.32
CA THR A 73 -3.24 -2.00 -0.45
C THR A 73 -4.39 -1.44 0.36
N THR A 74 -4.47 -0.11 0.46
CA THR A 74 -5.61 0.57 1.08
C THR A 74 -6.35 1.37 0.00
N PRO A 75 -7.44 0.85 -0.58
CA PRO A 75 -8.26 1.55 -1.56
C PRO A 75 -9.04 2.72 -0.92
N PRO A 76 -9.67 3.61 -1.70
CA PRO A 76 -10.42 4.76 -1.17
C PRO A 76 -11.50 4.35 -0.16
N THR A 77 -12.08 3.15 -0.31
CA THR A 77 -13.07 2.58 0.62
C THR A 77 -12.55 2.40 2.05
N GLY A 78 -11.23 2.32 2.24
CA GLY A 78 -10.59 2.17 3.55
C GLY A 78 -10.36 0.75 4.00
N ILE A 79 -10.99 -0.22 3.35
CA ILE A 79 -10.83 -1.64 3.68
C ILE A 79 -9.45 -2.10 3.21
N ARG A 80 -8.53 -2.31 4.14
CA ARG A 80 -7.18 -2.76 3.84
C ARG A 80 -7.19 -4.16 3.25
N MET A 81 -6.36 -4.38 2.24
CA MET A 81 -6.13 -5.67 1.63
C MET A 81 -4.70 -6.10 1.94
N ILE A 82 -4.54 -7.19 2.69
CA ILE A 82 -3.27 -7.79 3.08
C ILE A 82 -3.01 -8.99 2.18
N TYR A 83 -1.89 -8.95 1.48
CA TYR A 83 -1.51 -9.97 0.50
C TYR A 83 -0.53 -10.96 1.14
N GLN A 84 -0.84 -12.24 1.02
CA GLN A 84 0.01 -13.32 1.53
C GLN A 84 0.46 -14.23 0.40
N TYR A 85 1.74 -14.58 0.42
CA TYR A 85 2.40 -15.36 -0.60
C TYR A 85 2.79 -16.72 -0.06
N ASP A 86 2.69 -17.74 -0.91
CA ASP A 86 3.21 -19.08 -0.60
C ASP A 86 4.75 -19.09 -0.60
N THR A 87 5.33 -20.23 -0.22
CA THR A 87 6.79 -20.42 -0.18
C THR A 87 7.45 -20.34 -1.57
N ALA A 88 6.68 -20.51 -2.64
CA ALA A 88 7.12 -20.33 -4.02
C ALA A 88 7.00 -18.87 -4.50
N GLY A 89 6.56 -17.95 -3.64
CA GLY A 89 6.41 -16.53 -3.93
C GLY A 89 5.17 -16.17 -4.74
N ARG A 90 4.20 -17.08 -4.87
CA ARG A 90 2.94 -16.85 -5.59
C ARG A 90 1.88 -16.33 -4.62
N LEU A 91 0.97 -15.49 -5.10
CA LEU A 91 -0.09 -14.91 -4.28
C LEU A 91 -1.07 -16.00 -3.82
N GLU A 92 -1.07 -16.35 -2.54
CA GLU A 92 -1.89 -17.42 -1.98
C GLU A 92 -3.27 -16.90 -1.57
N LYS A 93 -3.33 -15.77 -0.87
CA LYS A 93 -4.59 -15.19 -0.40
C LYS A 93 -4.50 -13.70 -0.14
N ILE A 94 -5.69 -13.08 -0.09
CA ILE A 94 -5.90 -11.69 0.30
C ILE A 94 -6.89 -11.69 1.45
N GLU A 95 -6.49 -11.05 2.55
CA GLU A 95 -7.31 -10.88 3.75
C GLU A 95 -7.51 -9.40 4.06
N ASP A 96 -8.57 -9.08 4.78
CA ASP A 96 -8.78 -7.76 5.38
C ASP A 96 -7.99 -7.60 6.70
N GLU A 97 -7.90 -6.40 7.25
CA GLU A 97 -7.21 -6.12 8.51
C GLU A 97 -7.75 -6.91 9.72
N ASN A 98 -9.01 -7.36 9.67
CA ASN A 98 -9.60 -8.23 10.69
C ASN A 98 -9.33 -9.72 10.45
N GLY A 99 -8.48 -10.07 9.48
CA GLY A 99 -8.19 -11.45 9.09
C GLY A 99 -9.32 -12.11 8.28
N LYS A 100 -10.31 -11.35 7.82
CA LYS A 100 -11.38 -11.87 6.96
C LYS A 100 -10.83 -12.19 5.58
N LEU A 101 -10.98 -13.43 5.13
CA LEU A 101 -10.62 -13.84 3.77
C LEU A 101 -11.45 -13.09 2.72
N LEU A 102 -10.77 -12.36 1.83
CA LEU A 102 -11.37 -11.65 0.70
C LEU A 102 -11.25 -12.48 -0.58
N LYS A 103 -10.07 -13.06 -0.84
CA LYS A 103 -9.78 -13.93 -1.99
C LYS A 103 -8.75 -15.00 -1.62
N LYS A 104 -8.86 -16.19 -2.20
CA LYS A 104 -7.86 -17.27 -2.09
C LYS A 104 -7.57 -17.83 -3.48
N TYR A 105 -6.31 -18.11 -3.74
CA TYR A 105 -5.84 -18.69 -4.98
C TYR A 105 -5.29 -20.09 -4.67
N GLN A 106 -5.71 -21.07 -5.46
CA GLN A 106 -5.18 -22.44 -5.40
C GLN A 106 -4.46 -22.71 -6.70
N TYR A 107 -3.18 -23.02 -6.59
CA TYR A 107 -2.35 -23.41 -7.72
C TYR A 107 -2.16 -24.92 -7.66
N ASN A 108 -2.81 -25.64 -8.57
CA ASN A 108 -2.53 -27.06 -8.74
C ASN A 108 -1.12 -27.21 -9.31
N THR A 109 -0.19 -27.76 -8.53
CA THR A 109 1.08 -28.29 -9.06
C THR A 109 0.78 -29.63 -9.71
N GLY A 110 0.24 -29.59 -10.93
CA GLY A 110 -0.03 -30.78 -11.72
C GLY A 110 1.06 -31.05 -12.74
N HIS A 111 2.09 -31.82 -12.34
CA HIS A 111 2.63 -32.98 -13.06
C HIS A 111 3.67 -33.69 -12.21
#